data_AF-A0A841BMM0-F1
#
_entry.id   AF-A0A841BMM0-F1
#
_cell.length_a   1.000
_cell.length_b   1.000
_cell.length_c   1.000
_cell.angle_alpha   90.00
_cell.angle_beta   90.00
_cell.angle_gamma   90.00
#
_symmetry.space_group_name_H-M   'P 1'
#
loop_
_entity.id
_entity.type
_entity.pdbx_description
1 polymer ?
#
loop_
_entity_poly.entity_id
_entity_poly.type
_entity_poly.pdbx_seq_one_letter_code
_entity_poly.pdbx_strand_id
1 'polypeptide(L)'
;MHTRHRRNHRSVAIRAASLAGAALLLLPLAACVKKASTAQPTATPTTTTDVSPGDTGPSPVPRSSIYAFAGTKAFGVGEAGKVLYQATSGTWSEPQWTQKGRYAAAVSRTLNAKDARLAVIDSQTGKVINIRCGCGSVALVGDSIAVWADEKGQLFQLDITSAGVARKLNVSLPQGTPRLAAAGTNDTFLLIASDAPDGDNGKGAAYSVKLDGSKTLVRDLPEVSTLQFAAARAGGGEGARWAYQVIESQGDCAHPGPILVVDDAGAATTPDVTDLLGGKTAEEVDVAVLSAWWEPDGRLFAVMQSWICDPSGGTPVVKASLWRLDGGKWLAVEQPALRLEHDLAADTKIVLTDDDKLTLETSSGSTPIAADVLSVVLPPVVP
;
A
#
# COMPACT_ATOMS: atom_id res chain seq x y z
N MET A 1 -26.92 -21.97 -37.95
CA MET A 1 -27.65 -21.68 -36.70
C MET A 1 -26.62 -21.52 -35.59
N HIS A 2 -26.25 -20.28 -35.24
CA HIS A 2 -25.32 -19.98 -34.15
C HIS A 2 -26.10 -19.36 -32.99
N THR A 3 -26.24 -20.11 -31.90
CA THR A 3 -26.82 -19.66 -30.64
C THR A 3 -25.80 -18.82 -29.87
N ARG A 4 -25.96 -17.50 -29.89
CA ARG A 4 -25.26 -16.57 -28.98
C ARG A 4 -25.83 -16.71 -27.57
N HIS A 5 -25.09 -17.31 -26.66
CA HIS A 5 -25.37 -17.21 -25.23
C HIS A 5 -24.93 -15.83 -24.70
N ARG A 6 -25.89 -14.96 -24.40
CA ARG A 6 -25.66 -13.79 -23.54
C ARG A 6 -25.55 -14.27 -22.10
N ARG A 7 -24.35 -14.23 -21.51
CA ARG A 7 -24.18 -14.31 -20.05
C ARG A 7 -24.37 -12.90 -19.46
N ASN A 8 -25.34 -12.77 -18.57
CA ASN A 8 -25.53 -11.57 -17.77
C ASN A 8 -24.45 -11.52 -16.68
N HIS A 9 -23.53 -10.57 -16.78
CA HIS A 9 -22.62 -10.24 -15.69
C HIS A 9 -23.41 -9.54 -14.57
N ARG A 10 -23.65 -10.24 -13.46
CA ARG A 10 -23.99 -9.63 -12.18
C ARG A 10 -22.66 -9.38 -11.47
N SER A 11 -22.30 -8.12 -11.27
CA SER A 11 -21.19 -7.72 -10.40
C SER A 11 -21.52 -8.17 -8.97
N VAL A 12 -20.81 -9.19 -8.48
CA VAL A 12 -20.89 -9.62 -7.08
C VAL A 12 -19.95 -8.70 -6.30
N ALA A 13 -20.53 -7.80 -5.50
CA ALA A 13 -19.77 -7.09 -4.48
C ALA A 13 -19.39 -8.10 -3.37
N ILE A 14 -18.13 -8.53 -3.35
CA ILE A 14 -17.61 -9.38 -2.28
C ILE A 14 -17.50 -8.52 -1.03
N ARG A 15 -18.38 -8.78 -0.06
CA ARG A 15 -18.21 -8.36 1.33
C ARG A 15 -17.08 -9.19 1.92
N ALA A 16 -16.04 -8.54 2.41
CA ALA A 16 -15.15 -9.14 3.38
C ALA A 16 -16.01 -9.61 4.57
N ALA A 17 -15.93 -10.90 4.90
CA ALA A 17 -16.68 -11.50 5.98
C ALA A 17 -16.13 -11.02 7.33
N SER A 18 -16.64 -9.89 7.82
CA SER A 18 -16.50 -9.49 9.21
C SER A 18 -17.51 -10.29 10.04
N LEU A 19 -17.03 -11.26 10.80
CA LEU A 19 -17.79 -11.90 11.88
C LEU A 19 -17.99 -10.89 13.01
N ALA A 20 -19.08 -10.11 12.94
CA ALA A 20 -19.55 -9.29 14.03
C ALA A 20 -20.85 -9.89 14.60
N GLY A 21 -20.74 -10.43 15.81
CA GLY A 21 -21.86 -10.97 16.58
C GLY A 21 -22.90 -9.90 16.88
N ALA A 22 -24.16 -10.28 16.68
CA ALA A 22 -25.33 -9.45 16.93
C ALA A 22 -25.60 -9.29 18.43
N ALA A 23 -25.87 -8.06 18.86
CA ALA A 23 -26.75 -7.77 19.99
C ALA A 23 -27.57 -6.51 19.67
N LEU A 24 -28.78 -6.75 19.15
CA LEU A 24 -29.83 -5.75 18.97
C LEU A 24 -30.44 -5.44 20.35
N LEU A 25 -30.43 -4.17 20.77
CA LEU A 25 -31.35 -3.65 21.78
C LEU A 25 -31.98 -2.37 21.23
N LEU A 26 -33.26 -2.51 20.88
CA LEU A 26 -34.19 -1.43 20.55
C LEU A 26 -34.53 -0.65 21.83
N LEU A 27 -34.66 0.67 21.73
CA LEU A 27 -35.86 1.45 22.11
C LEU A 27 -35.66 2.95 21.75
N PRO A 28 -36.77 3.71 21.59
CA PRO A 28 -36.85 4.94 20.80
C PRO A 28 -36.71 6.20 21.66
N LEU A 29 -36.60 7.38 21.05
CA LEU A 29 -37.19 8.61 21.57
C LEU A 29 -37.26 9.72 20.52
N ALA A 30 -38.28 10.55 20.69
CA ALA A 30 -38.84 11.51 19.76
C ALA A 30 -38.18 12.90 19.81
N ALA A 31 -38.40 13.64 18.71
CA ALA A 31 -38.52 15.10 18.53
C ALA A 31 -38.12 16.06 19.67
N CYS A 32 -37.27 17.07 19.35
CA CYS A 32 -37.68 18.48 19.16
C CYS A 32 -36.49 19.48 19.16
N VAL A 33 -36.44 20.32 18.13
CA VAL A 33 -36.21 21.78 18.09
C VAL A 33 -35.10 22.40 18.99
N LYS A 34 -34.11 23.06 18.36
CA LYS A 34 -33.91 24.54 18.47
C LYS A 34 -32.81 25.07 17.56
N LYS A 35 -33.20 26.08 16.77
CA LYS A 35 -32.34 27.09 16.13
C LYS A 35 -31.70 27.94 17.22
N ALA A 36 -30.38 28.12 17.17
CA ALA A 36 -29.70 29.21 17.85
C ALA A 36 -28.57 29.74 16.95
N SER A 37 -28.67 31.02 16.66
CA SER A 37 -27.72 31.86 15.95
C SER A 37 -27.00 32.70 17.00
N THR A 38 -25.67 32.70 17.01
CA THR A 38 -24.91 33.76 17.69
C THR A 38 -23.51 33.89 17.12
N ALA A 39 -23.28 35.07 16.54
CA ALA A 39 -22.07 35.88 16.43
C ALA A 39 -20.69 35.23 16.67
N GLN A 40 -19.85 35.39 15.65
CA GLN A 40 -18.43 35.08 15.62
C GLN A 40 -17.64 36.39 15.86
N PRO A 41 -16.78 36.49 16.89
CA PRO A 41 -15.91 37.65 17.06
C PRO A 41 -14.68 37.54 16.15
N THR A 42 -14.46 38.60 15.39
CA THR A 42 -13.27 38.85 14.57
C THR A 42 -12.06 39.09 15.47
N ALA A 43 -11.07 38.21 15.44
CA ALA A 43 -9.76 38.43 16.05
C ALA A 43 -8.73 38.65 14.95
N THR A 44 -8.15 39.84 14.94
CA THR A 44 -6.99 40.22 14.10
C THR A 44 -5.73 39.61 14.70
N PRO A 45 -4.88 38.89 13.93
CA PRO A 45 -3.59 38.43 14.44
C PRO A 45 -2.55 39.56 14.35
N THR A 46 -2.06 40.00 15.51
CA THR A 46 -0.87 40.83 15.62
C THR A 46 0.37 39.94 15.47
N THR A 47 1.19 40.23 14.47
CA THR A 47 2.49 39.57 14.26
C THR A 47 3.52 40.29 15.12
N THR A 48 4.08 39.60 16.11
CA THR A 48 5.27 40.05 16.84
C THR A 48 6.36 39.02 16.65
N THR A 49 7.40 39.40 15.91
CA THR A 49 8.62 38.61 15.68
C THR A 49 9.63 39.01 16.74
N ASP A 50 9.88 38.14 17.71
CA ASP A 50 11.05 38.23 18.59
C ASP A 50 11.90 36.97 18.36
N VAL A 51 13.10 37.17 17.81
CA VAL A 51 14.10 36.12 17.56
C VAL A 51 15.02 36.09 18.78
N SER A 52 14.92 35.02 19.57
CA SER A 52 15.87 34.72 20.63
C SER A 52 16.91 33.71 20.10
N PRO A 53 18.22 34.02 20.13
CA PRO A 53 19.25 33.09 19.69
C PRO A 53 19.58 32.12 20.83
N GLY A 54 18.97 30.95 20.81
CA GLY A 54 19.21 29.93 21.83
C GLY A 54 18.35 28.68 21.67
N ASP A 55 18.10 28.24 20.44
CA ASP A 55 17.36 27.00 20.19
C ASP A 55 18.37 25.89 19.89
N THR A 56 18.75 25.14 20.93
CA THR A 56 19.27 23.78 20.74
C THR A 56 18.13 22.97 20.15
N GLY A 57 18.05 22.96 18.82
CA GLY A 57 17.01 22.26 18.07
C GLY A 57 16.86 20.82 18.57
N PRO A 58 15.66 20.24 18.45
CA PRO A 58 15.39 18.89 18.92
C PRO A 58 16.47 17.94 18.38
N SER A 59 17.17 17.30 19.31
CA SER A 59 18.15 16.25 19.00
C SER A 59 17.47 15.28 18.03
N PRO A 60 18.07 14.95 16.87
CA PRO A 60 17.43 14.09 15.89
C PRO A 60 17.15 12.74 16.55
N VAL A 61 15.87 12.50 16.83
CA VAL A 61 15.39 11.20 17.31
C VAL A 61 15.82 10.17 16.26
N PRO A 62 16.33 8.99 16.66
CA PRO A 62 16.64 7.93 15.72
C PRO A 62 15.41 7.68 14.85
N ARG A 63 15.54 7.78 13.52
CA ARG A 63 14.43 7.58 12.56
C ARG A 63 13.78 6.19 12.65
N SER A 64 14.30 5.29 13.49
CA SER A 64 13.78 3.95 13.74
C SER A 64 12.45 3.93 14.51
N SER A 65 11.94 5.07 14.99
CA SER A 65 10.66 5.15 15.73
C SER A 65 9.43 5.45 14.87
N ILE A 66 9.61 5.90 13.62
CA ILE A 66 8.52 6.39 12.76
C ILE A 66 7.93 5.24 11.93
N TYR A 67 6.61 5.24 11.76
CA TYR A 67 5.89 4.26 10.96
C TYR A 67 4.67 4.89 10.30
N ALA A 68 4.22 4.31 9.18
CA ALA A 68 2.96 4.66 8.55
C ALA A 68 2.00 3.48 8.67
N PHE A 69 0.71 3.76 8.85
CA PHE A 69 -0.32 2.73 8.91
C PHE A 69 -1.53 3.14 8.09
N ALA A 70 -2.23 2.16 7.54
CA ALA A 70 -3.48 2.33 6.83
C ALA A 70 -4.52 1.34 7.31
N GLY A 71 -5.75 1.81 7.46
CA GLY A 71 -6.87 1.04 7.96
C GLY A 71 -8.17 1.35 7.21
N THR A 72 -9.28 0.85 7.75
CA THR A 72 -10.63 1.05 7.16
C THR A 72 -11.17 2.47 7.33
N LYS A 73 -10.54 3.27 8.20
CA LYS A 73 -11.02 4.63 8.56
C LYS A 73 -9.94 5.71 8.46
N ALA A 74 -8.68 5.33 8.58
CA ALA A 74 -7.58 6.27 8.70
C ALA A 74 -6.32 5.78 7.95
N PHE A 75 -5.59 6.74 7.42
CA PHE A 75 -4.19 6.62 7.05
C PHE A 75 -3.41 7.58 7.94
N GLY A 76 -2.33 7.13 8.58
CA GLY A 76 -1.58 7.95 9.50
C GLY A 76 -0.09 7.65 9.55
N VAL A 77 0.64 8.60 10.13
CA VAL A 77 2.04 8.46 10.52
C VAL A 77 2.10 8.53 12.03
N GLY A 78 2.79 7.58 12.64
CA GLY A 78 3.01 7.53 14.07
C GLY A 78 4.49 7.48 14.44
N GLU A 79 4.76 7.74 15.71
CA GLU A 79 6.08 7.66 16.32
C GLU A 79 5.95 7.20 17.77
N ALA A 80 6.77 6.23 18.18
CA ALA A 80 6.86 5.78 19.57
C ALA A 80 5.49 5.51 20.23
N GLY A 81 4.60 4.84 19.49
CA GLY A 81 3.25 4.47 19.93
C GLY A 81 2.22 5.60 19.95
N LYS A 82 2.52 6.76 19.35
CA LYS A 82 1.57 7.87 19.19
C LYS A 82 1.29 8.11 17.73
N VAL A 83 0.01 8.27 17.38
CA VAL A 83 -0.37 8.80 16.07
C VAL A 83 -0.04 10.29 16.04
N LEU A 84 0.89 10.68 15.16
CA LEU A 84 1.27 12.09 15.00
C LEU A 84 0.28 12.80 14.07
N TYR A 85 0.01 12.18 12.93
CA TYR A 85 -0.76 12.80 11.84
C TYR A 85 -1.66 11.76 11.19
N GLN A 86 -2.86 12.18 10.75
CA GLN A 86 -3.80 11.27 10.10
C GLN A 86 -4.69 11.97 9.07
N ALA A 87 -4.99 11.25 8.00
CA ALA A 87 -6.06 11.54 7.07
C ALA A 87 -7.25 10.61 7.35
N THR A 88 -8.44 11.20 7.56
CA THR A 88 -9.66 10.47 7.89
C THR A 88 -10.64 10.52 6.73
N SER A 89 -10.78 9.41 6.01
CA SER A 89 -11.87 9.17 5.05
C SER A 89 -11.71 7.82 4.33
N GLY A 90 -12.52 6.83 4.71
CA GLY A 90 -12.61 5.54 4.01
C GLY A 90 -11.45 4.58 4.30
N THR A 91 -11.48 3.46 3.58
CA THR A 91 -10.42 2.45 3.63
C THR A 91 -9.22 2.93 2.83
N TRP A 92 -8.01 2.72 3.32
CA TRP A 92 -6.78 3.16 2.65
C TRP A 92 -5.98 1.97 2.10
N SER A 93 -5.26 2.19 1.00
CA SER A 93 -4.25 1.26 0.51
C SER A 93 -3.08 1.16 1.49
N GLU A 94 -2.25 0.12 1.33
CA GLU A 94 -0.97 0.04 2.02
C GLU A 94 -0.16 1.34 1.82
N PRO A 95 0.44 1.91 2.90
CA PRO A 95 1.28 3.08 2.79
C PRO A 95 2.53 2.82 1.96
N GLN A 96 2.97 3.84 1.23
CA GLN A 96 4.30 3.88 0.65
C GLN A 96 5.11 5.02 1.26
N TRP A 97 6.43 4.86 1.28
CA TRP A 97 7.37 5.88 1.73
C TRP A 97 8.24 6.36 0.58
N THR A 98 8.53 7.67 0.57
CA THR A 98 9.67 8.18 -0.22
C THR A 98 10.97 7.55 0.26
N GLN A 99 11.97 7.54 -0.61
CA GLN A 99 13.26 6.91 -0.38
C GLN A 99 13.96 7.38 0.91
N LYS A 100 13.85 8.67 1.26
CA LYS A 100 14.37 9.22 2.54
C LYS A 100 13.44 9.10 3.74
N GLY A 101 12.25 8.48 3.60
CA GLY A 101 11.27 8.35 4.68
C GLY A 101 10.63 9.67 5.10
N ARG A 102 10.71 10.73 4.28
CA ARG A 102 10.15 12.04 4.63
C ARG A 102 8.64 12.11 4.39
N TYR A 103 8.16 11.50 3.31
CA TYR A 103 6.75 11.49 2.97
C TYR A 103 6.21 10.07 2.95
N ALA A 104 5.08 9.86 3.62
CA ALA A 104 4.26 8.66 3.48
C ALA A 104 3.03 8.99 2.63
N ALA A 105 2.61 8.08 1.76
CA ALA A 105 1.41 8.27 0.96
C ALA A 105 0.54 7.01 0.91
N ALA A 106 -0.77 7.21 0.82
CA ALA A 106 -1.75 6.15 0.60
C ALA A 106 -2.92 6.67 -0.24
N VAL A 107 -3.62 5.75 -0.90
CA VAL A 107 -4.80 6.04 -1.71
C VAL A 107 -6.05 5.52 -1.02
N SER A 108 -7.09 6.35 -0.92
CA SER A 108 -8.37 5.92 -0.38
C SER A 108 -9.09 4.99 -1.37
N ARG A 109 -9.48 3.80 -0.91
CA ARG A 109 -10.34 2.85 -1.62
C ARG A 109 -11.80 3.27 -1.46
N THR A 110 -12.40 3.69 -2.56
CA THR A 110 -13.82 4.10 -2.64
C THR A 110 -14.55 3.24 -3.66
N LEU A 111 -15.87 3.04 -3.49
CA LEU A 111 -16.70 2.34 -4.47
C LEU A 111 -16.75 3.07 -5.83
N ASN A 112 -16.60 4.38 -5.80
CA ASN A 112 -16.49 5.21 -6.99
C ASN A 112 -15.05 5.71 -7.11
N ALA A 113 -14.29 5.16 -8.07
CA ALA A 113 -12.90 5.52 -8.29
C ALA A 113 -12.68 7.04 -8.43
N LYS A 114 -13.64 7.77 -9.00
CA LYS A 114 -13.57 9.23 -9.15
C LYS A 114 -13.49 9.98 -7.82
N ASP A 115 -13.93 9.37 -6.73
CA ASP A 115 -13.88 9.96 -5.39
C ASP A 115 -12.61 9.55 -4.64
N ALA A 116 -11.76 8.70 -5.22
CA ALA A 116 -10.50 8.28 -4.64
C ALA A 116 -9.55 9.47 -4.46
N ARG A 117 -8.89 9.49 -3.30
CA ARG A 117 -7.97 10.52 -2.86
C ARG A 117 -6.61 9.91 -2.58
N LEU A 118 -5.58 10.60 -3.05
CA LEU A 118 -4.21 10.41 -2.61
C LEU A 118 -3.99 11.32 -1.40
N ALA A 119 -3.63 10.73 -0.26
CA ALA A 119 -3.13 11.46 0.90
C ALA A 119 -1.61 11.31 0.98
N VAL A 120 -0.92 12.42 1.26
CA VAL A 120 0.52 12.42 1.53
C VAL A 120 0.77 13.16 2.84
N ILE A 121 1.52 12.54 3.75
CA ILE A 121 1.86 13.09 5.06
C ILE A 121 3.36 13.35 5.08
N ASP A 122 3.77 14.59 5.34
CA ASP A 122 5.15 14.93 5.69
C ASP A 122 5.42 14.50 7.13
N SER A 123 6.29 13.52 7.34
CA SER A 123 6.58 12.94 8.66
C SER A 123 7.29 13.90 9.61
N GLN A 124 7.90 14.97 9.09
CA GLN A 124 8.62 15.97 9.89
C GLN A 124 7.71 17.13 10.31
N THR A 125 6.82 17.58 9.42
CA THR A 125 6.00 18.77 9.66
C THR A 125 4.55 18.46 9.98
N GLY A 126 4.09 17.26 9.68
CA GLY A 126 2.68 16.88 9.81
C GLY A 126 1.75 17.41 8.75
N LYS A 127 2.30 18.13 7.77
CA LYS A 127 1.51 18.65 6.67
C LYS A 127 0.87 17.47 5.91
N VAL A 128 -0.46 17.50 5.83
CA VAL A 128 -1.24 16.53 5.06
C VAL A 128 -1.69 17.18 3.76
N ILE A 129 -1.32 16.56 2.64
CA ILE A 129 -1.76 16.94 1.29
C ILE A 129 -2.80 15.92 0.86
N ASN A 130 -3.99 16.38 0.47
CA ASN A 130 -5.06 15.53 -0.05
C ASN A 130 -5.38 15.93 -1.50
N ILE A 131 -5.25 14.98 -2.41
CA ILE A 131 -5.44 15.19 -3.85
C ILE A 131 -6.53 14.25 -4.32
N ARG A 132 -7.58 14.79 -4.97
CA ARG A 132 -8.53 13.95 -5.71
C ARG A 132 -7.82 13.41 -6.95
N CYS A 133 -7.60 12.10 -7.01
CA CYS A 133 -6.73 11.50 -8.02
C CYS A 133 -7.45 10.58 -9.00
N GLY A 134 -8.63 10.03 -8.64
CA GLY A 134 -9.27 9.01 -9.48
C GLY A 134 -8.53 7.67 -9.50
N CYS A 135 -7.59 7.47 -8.58
CA CYS A 135 -6.55 6.45 -8.67
C CYS A 135 -6.79 5.27 -7.73
N GLY A 136 -6.23 4.10 -8.07
CA GLY A 136 -6.24 2.91 -7.20
C GLY A 136 -4.90 2.64 -6.49
N SER A 137 -3.84 3.30 -6.94
CA SER A 137 -2.47 3.14 -6.41
C SER A 137 -1.66 4.41 -6.65
N VAL A 138 -0.54 4.52 -5.93
CA VAL A 138 0.46 5.58 -6.09
C VAL A 138 1.84 4.93 -6.02
N ALA A 139 2.80 5.48 -6.77
CA ALA A 139 4.23 5.26 -6.60
C ALA A 139 4.87 6.53 -6.03
N LEU A 140 5.66 6.40 -4.97
CA LEU A 140 6.56 7.47 -4.53
C LEU A 140 7.93 7.28 -5.19
N VAL A 141 8.31 8.22 -6.06
CA VAL A 141 9.55 8.18 -6.86
C VAL A 141 10.56 9.16 -6.29
N GLY A 142 11.72 8.64 -5.90
CA GLY A 142 12.76 9.40 -5.23
C GLY A 142 12.27 9.97 -3.89
N ASP A 143 12.54 11.27 -3.68
CA ASP A 143 12.29 11.94 -2.39
C ASP A 143 11.08 12.88 -2.39
N SER A 144 10.47 13.15 -3.55
CA SER A 144 9.50 14.23 -3.67
C SER A 144 8.40 14.00 -4.70
N ILE A 145 8.44 12.95 -5.51
CA ILE A 145 7.49 12.78 -6.61
C ILE A 145 6.46 11.70 -6.27
N ALA A 146 5.17 12.02 -6.36
CA ALA A 146 4.10 11.03 -6.43
C ALA A 146 3.69 10.81 -7.88
N VAL A 147 3.53 9.56 -8.29
CA VAL A 147 3.03 9.16 -9.62
C VAL A 147 1.81 8.27 -9.45
N TRP A 148 0.76 8.50 -10.24
CA TRP A 148 -0.45 7.66 -10.24
C TRP A 148 -1.10 7.64 -11.63
N ALA A 149 -1.91 6.61 -11.88
CA ALA A 149 -2.83 6.58 -13.00
C ALA A 149 -4.26 6.88 -12.51
N ASP A 150 -5.02 7.70 -13.25
CA ASP A 150 -6.43 7.99 -12.98
C ASP A 150 -7.37 6.91 -13.57
N GLU A 151 -8.68 7.08 -13.39
CA GLU A 151 -9.68 6.12 -13.88
C GLU A 151 -9.83 6.10 -15.41
N LYS A 152 -9.17 7.02 -16.12
CA LYS A 152 -9.16 7.14 -17.58
C LYS A 152 -7.84 6.63 -18.18
N GLY A 153 -6.99 6.05 -17.35
CA GLY A 153 -5.66 5.59 -17.73
C GLY A 153 -4.70 6.71 -18.11
N GLN A 154 -4.88 7.91 -17.56
CA GLN A 154 -3.93 9.00 -17.68
C GLN A 154 -2.95 8.96 -16.52
N LEU A 155 -1.66 9.04 -16.83
CA LEU A 155 -0.61 9.06 -15.83
C LEU A 155 -0.29 10.51 -15.43
N PHE A 156 -0.19 10.74 -14.12
CA PHE A 156 0.12 12.03 -13.52
C PHE A 156 1.32 11.92 -12.60
N GLN A 157 2.04 13.02 -12.47
CA GLN A 157 3.09 13.20 -11.47
C GLN A 157 2.89 14.51 -10.71
N LEU A 158 3.29 14.52 -9.44
CA LEU A 158 3.27 15.70 -8.58
C LEU A 158 4.55 15.79 -7.77
N ASP A 159 5.17 16.96 -7.77
CA ASP A 159 6.19 17.32 -6.77
C ASP A 159 5.50 17.72 -5.46
N ILE A 160 5.55 16.81 -4.49
CA ILE A 160 4.92 16.88 -3.16
C ILE A 160 5.53 18.01 -2.32
N THR A 161 6.79 18.39 -2.58
CA THR A 161 7.47 19.45 -1.83
C THR A 161 6.93 20.83 -2.18
N SER A 162 6.50 20.99 -3.43
CA SER A 162 5.85 22.20 -3.92
C SER A 162 4.34 22.12 -3.66
N ALA A 163 3.67 23.26 -3.46
CA ALA A 163 2.21 23.32 -3.55
C ALA A 163 1.72 23.20 -5.01
N GLY A 164 2.44 22.41 -5.81
CA GLY A 164 2.32 22.34 -7.26
C GLY A 164 1.03 21.67 -7.72
N VAL A 165 0.73 21.88 -8.99
CA VAL A 165 -0.35 21.19 -9.69
C VAL A 165 0.20 19.92 -10.31
N ALA A 166 -0.57 18.83 -10.21
CA ALA A 166 -0.27 17.57 -10.89
C ALA A 166 -0.09 17.80 -12.39
N ARG A 167 0.95 17.21 -12.97
CA ARG A 167 1.26 17.31 -14.40
C ARG A 167 1.06 15.95 -15.05
N LYS A 168 0.55 15.94 -16.28
CA LYS A 168 0.46 14.70 -17.05
C LYS A 168 1.87 14.19 -17.37
N LEU A 169 2.12 12.92 -17.09
CA LEU A 169 3.33 12.21 -17.48
C LEU A 169 3.03 11.45 -18.79
N ASN A 170 3.66 11.86 -19.88
CA ASN A 170 3.41 11.25 -21.18
C ASN A 170 4.26 10.00 -21.35
N VAL A 171 3.60 8.84 -21.34
CA VAL A 171 4.22 7.53 -21.61
C VAL A 171 3.48 6.92 -22.79
N SER A 172 4.18 6.68 -23.90
CA SER A 172 3.61 5.94 -25.03
C SER A 172 3.72 4.45 -24.71
N LEU A 173 2.61 3.71 -24.63
CA LEU A 173 2.62 2.26 -24.39
C LEU A 173 2.32 1.49 -25.70
N PRO A 174 3.04 0.38 -25.99
CA PRO A 174 2.72 -0.47 -27.14
C PRO A 174 1.33 -1.10 -27.04
N GLN A 175 0.90 -1.43 -25.82
CA GLN A 175 -0.40 -2.04 -25.54
C GLN A 175 -0.98 -1.47 -24.25
N GLY A 176 -2.30 -1.29 -24.26
CA GLY A 176 -3.10 -0.92 -23.10
C GLY A 176 -2.95 0.53 -22.67
N THR A 177 -3.60 0.85 -21.56
CA THR A 177 -3.51 2.14 -20.88
C THR A 177 -2.89 1.96 -19.50
N PRO A 178 -2.15 2.97 -18.99
CA PRO A 178 -1.73 3.03 -17.60
C PRO A 178 -2.86 2.67 -16.64
N ARG A 179 -2.60 1.82 -15.65
CA ARG A 179 -3.61 1.40 -14.68
C ARG A 179 -3.16 1.57 -13.25
N LEU A 180 -1.97 1.07 -12.92
CA LEU A 180 -1.42 1.11 -11.57
C LEU A 180 0.02 1.58 -11.62
N ALA A 181 0.38 2.50 -10.74
CA ALA A 181 1.76 2.91 -10.51
C ALA A 181 2.12 2.46 -9.10
N ALA A 182 3.24 1.77 -8.95
CA ALA A 182 3.72 1.31 -7.65
C ALA A 182 5.25 1.25 -7.60
N ALA A 183 5.80 1.00 -6.40
CA ALA A 183 7.21 0.67 -6.18
C ALA A 183 8.17 1.64 -6.90
N GLY A 184 8.10 2.92 -6.54
CA GLY A 184 8.99 3.96 -7.05
C GLY A 184 10.36 3.98 -6.36
N THR A 185 11.40 4.40 -7.07
CA THR A 185 12.80 4.46 -6.58
C THR A 185 13.63 5.36 -7.49
N ASN A 186 14.48 6.23 -6.91
CA ASN A 186 15.26 7.23 -7.63
C ASN A 186 14.43 8.01 -8.68
N ASP A 187 14.52 7.63 -9.95
CA ASP A 187 13.85 8.23 -11.12
C ASP A 187 12.86 7.30 -11.83
N THR A 188 12.60 6.09 -11.30
CA THR A 188 11.78 5.06 -11.95
C THR A 188 10.67 4.51 -11.04
N PHE A 189 9.67 3.88 -11.65
CA PHE A 189 8.59 3.18 -10.97
C PHE A 189 8.07 2.02 -11.80
N LEU A 190 7.35 1.10 -11.15
CA LEU A 190 6.63 0.02 -11.80
C LEU A 190 5.27 0.53 -12.29
N LEU A 191 5.01 0.39 -13.58
CA LEU A 191 3.73 0.69 -14.22
C LEU A 191 3.08 -0.61 -14.69
N ILE A 192 1.87 -0.88 -14.22
CA ILE A 192 1.01 -1.94 -14.79
C ILE A 192 0.04 -1.27 -15.77
N ALA A 193 0.00 -1.79 -16.99
CA ALA A 193 -0.93 -1.40 -18.04
C ALA A 193 -1.88 -2.55 -18.38
N SER A 194 -3.10 -2.22 -18.80
CA SER A 194 -4.13 -3.17 -19.20
C SER A 194 -4.85 -2.68 -20.46
N ASP A 195 -5.29 -3.59 -21.32
CA ASP A 195 -6.12 -3.29 -22.48
C ASP A 195 -7.63 -3.31 -22.18
N ALA A 196 -8.03 -3.70 -20.97
CA ALA A 196 -9.41 -3.64 -20.53
C ALA A 196 -9.86 -2.18 -20.28
N PRO A 197 -11.01 -1.73 -20.81
CA PRO A 197 -11.52 -0.37 -20.62
C PRO A 197 -11.84 -0.01 -19.16
N ASP A 198 -12.29 -0.98 -18.38
CA ASP A 198 -12.52 -0.88 -16.92
C ASP A 198 -11.27 -1.30 -16.11
N GLY A 199 -10.21 -1.70 -16.81
CA GLY A 199 -8.95 -2.14 -16.27
C GLY A 199 -8.92 -3.62 -15.90
N ASP A 200 -10.05 -4.25 -15.63
CA ASP A 200 -10.13 -5.61 -15.08
C ASP A 200 -10.11 -6.72 -16.14
N ASN A 201 -9.41 -7.80 -15.82
CA ASN A 201 -9.42 -9.08 -16.55
C ASN A 201 -9.04 -8.96 -18.05
N GLY A 202 -8.33 -7.89 -18.42
CA GLY A 202 -7.75 -7.67 -19.74
C GLY A 202 -6.30 -8.12 -19.79
N LYS A 203 -5.76 -8.32 -21.00
CA LYS A 203 -4.32 -8.56 -21.15
C LYS A 203 -3.57 -7.29 -20.78
N GLY A 204 -2.36 -7.45 -20.28
CA GLY A 204 -1.58 -6.30 -19.86
C GLY A 204 -0.10 -6.51 -19.95
N ALA A 205 0.63 -5.57 -19.37
CA ALA A 205 2.07 -5.63 -19.27
C ALA A 205 2.55 -4.82 -18.07
N ALA A 206 3.64 -5.28 -17.47
CA ALA A 206 4.41 -4.55 -16.50
C ALA A 206 5.57 -3.83 -17.21
N TYR A 207 5.77 -2.56 -16.87
CA TYR A 207 6.85 -1.73 -17.39
C TYR A 207 7.63 -1.10 -16.23
N SER A 208 8.94 -1.01 -16.38
CA SER A 208 9.73 -0.03 -15.65
C SER A 208 9.65 1.29 -16.40
N VAL A 209 9.25 2.36 -15.74
CA VAL A 209 9.04 3.67 -16.36
C VAL A 209 9.81 4.73 -15.60
N LYS A 210 10.49 5.61 -16.34
CA LYS A 210 11.20 6.78 -15.80
C LYS A 210 10.31 8.02 -15.77
N LEU A 211 10.66 9.01 -14.95
CA LEU A 211 9.97 10.31 -14.90
C LEU A 211 10.07 11.13 -16.20
N ASP A 212 11.00 10.80 -17.11
CA ASP A 212 11.06 11.39 -18.46
C ASP A 212 10.11 10.73 -19.47
N GLY A 213 9.41 9.66 -19.06
CA GLY A 213 8.47 8.90 -19.88
C GLY A 213 9.09 7.75 -20.67
N SER A 214 10.41 7.57 -20.62
CA SER A 214 11.07 6.37 -21.15
C SER A 214 10.67 5.13 -20.34
N LYS A 215 10.71 3.96 -20.99
CA LYS A 215 10.22 2.72 -20.39
C LYS A 215 10.92 1.48 -20.94
N THR A 216 10.90 0.43 -20.15
CA THR A 216 11.35 -0.92 -20.49
C THR A 216 10.24 -1.91 -20.16
N LEU A 217 9.94 -2.82 -21.09
CA LEU A 217 9.01 -3.93 -20.82
C LEU A 217 9.67 -4.87 -19.80
N VAL A 218 8.97 -5.13 -18.70
CA VAL A 218 9.40 -6.10 -17.69
C VAL A 218 8.80 -7.46 -18.01
N ARG A 219 7.48 -7.50 -18.26
CA ARG A 219 6.77 -8.75 -18.54
C ARG A 219 5.42 -8.49 -19.19
N ASP A 220 5.05 -9.32 -20.16
CA ASP A 220 3.68 -9.45 -20.62
C ASP A 220 2.83 -10.21 -19.59
N LEU A 221 1.66 -9.66 -19.29
CA LEU A 221 0.73 -10.22 -18.32
C LEU A 221 -0.44 -10.85 -19.07
N PRO A 222 -0.69 -12.16 -18.90
CA PRO A 222 -1.77 -12.84 -19.62
C PRO A 222 -3.12 -12.24 -19.30
N GLU A 223 -3.29 -11.77 -18.06
CA GLU A 223 -4.45 -11.04 -17.59
C GLU A 223 -4.03 -10.16 -16.39
N VAL A 224 -4.71 -9.02 -16.22
CA VAL A 224 -4.44 -8.06 -15.15
C VAL A 224 -5.75 -7.74 -14.42
N SER A 225 -5.87 -8.24 -13.20
CA SER A 225 -6.97 -7.87 -12.32
C SER A 225 -6.59 -6.80 -11.31
N THR A 226 -5.51 -6.95 -10.55
CA THR A 226 -4.99 -5.86 -9.70
C THR A 226 -3.56 -6.17 -9.28
N LEU A 227 -2.86 -5.18 -8.76
CA LEU A 227 -1.60 -5.40 -8.08
C LEU A 227 -1.88 -5.97 -6.68
N GLN A 228 -1.32 -7.13 -6.37
CA GLN A 228 -1.41 -7.76 -5.05
C GLN A 228 -0.42 -7.09 -4.08
N PHE A 229 0.84 -6.96 -4.51
CA PHE A 229 1.86 -6.20 -3.79
C PHE A 229 2.88 -5.61 -4.76
N ALA A 230 3.57 -4.55 -4.34
CA ALA A 230 4.86 -4.20 -4.91
C ALA A 230 5.75 -3.48 -3.89
N ALA A 231 7.03 -3.83 -3.89
CA ALA A 231 8.06 -3.24 -3.05
C ALA A 231 9.24 -2.80 -3.92
N ALA A 232 9.78 -1.61 -3.64
CA ALA A 232 11.00 -1.11 -4.30
C ALA A 232 12.14 -1.01 -3.30
N ARG A 233 13.35 -1.31 -3.77
CA ARG A 233 14.58 -1.05 -3.06
C ARG A 233 15.10 0.35 -3.39
N ALA A 234 15.44 1.10 -2.36
CA ALA A 234 16.20 2.33 -2.47
C ALA A 234 17.68 2.03 -2.73
N GLY A 235 18.28 2.61 -3.77
CA GLY A 235 19.73 2.51 -4.02
C GLY A 235 20.11 2.32 -5.48
N GLY A 236 21.39 2.56 -5.78
CA GLY A 236 22.02 2.22 -7.07
C GLY A 236 23.12 1.21 -6.79
N GLY A 237 22.96 -0.02 -7.30
CA GLY A 237 23.87 -1.12 -7.10
C GLY A 237 23.35 -2.35 -7.84
N GLU A 238 24.21 -3.31 -8.13
CA GLU A 238 23.79 -4.55 -8.78
C GLU A 238 22.76 -5.29 -7.91
N GLY A 239 21.71 -5.81 -8.55
CA GLY A 239 20.71 -6.68 -7.92
C GLY A 239 19.27 -6.27 -8.15
N ALA A 240 18.39 -6.96 -7.41
CA ALA A 240 16.95 -6.75 -7.47
C ALA A 240 16.54 -5.35 -6.99
N ARG A 241 15.75 -4.68 -7.81
CA ARG A 241 15.20 -3.34 -7.57
C ARG A 241 13.73 -3.38 -7.17
N TRP A 242 12.95 -4.27 -7.76
CA TRP A 242 11.53 -4.42 -7.49
C TRP A 242 11.18 -5.85 -7.11
N ALA A 243 10.19 -6.00 -6.24
CA ALA A 243 9.45 -7.22 -6.08
C ALA A 243 7.96 -6.91 -6.26
N TYR A 244 7.23 -7.73 -7.01
CA TYR A 244 5.80 -7.51 -7.20
C TYR A 244 5.05 -8.81 -7.49
N GLN A 245 3.72 -8.76 -7.29
CA GLN A 245 2.81 -9.81 -7.72
C GLN A 245 1.52 -9.15 -8.21
N VAL A 246 1.02 -9.66 -9.33
CA VAL A 246 -0.25 -9.24 -9.94
C VAL A 246 -1.24 -10.38 -9.76
N ILE A 247 -2.51 -10.05 -9.50
CA ILE A 247 -3.61 -11.00 -9.61
C ILE A 247 -3.89 -11.19 -11.10
N GLU A 248 -3.49 -12.34 -11.63
CA GLU A 248 -3.55 -12.66 -13.06
C GLU A 248 -4.87 -13.33 -13.43
N SER A 249 -5.69 -13.78 -12.48
CA SER A 249 -7.04 -14.26 -12.76
C SER A 249 -7.95 -14.05 -11.56
N GLN A 250 -9.22 -13.74 -11.83
CA GLN A 250 -10.29 -13.77 -10.84
C GLN A 250 -11.35 -14.81 -11.23
N GLY A 251 -11.53 -15.80 -10.36
CA GLY A 251 -12.57 -16.82 -10.46
C GLY A 251 -13.44 -16.84 -9.22
N ASP A 252 -13.60 -18.02 -8.63
CA ASP A 252 -14.25 -18.19 -7.33
C ASP A 252 -13.45 -17.52 -6.19
N CYS A 253 -12.13 -17.35 -6.39
CA CYS A 253 -11.27 -16.49 -5.59
C CYS A 253 -10.22 -15.79 -6.48
N ALA A 254 -9.37 -14.97 -5.85
CA ALA A 254 -8.24 -14.37 -6.53
C ALA A 254 -7.13 -15.40 -6.76
N HIS A 255 -6.58 -15.42 -7.98
CA HIS A 255 -5.44 -16.23 -8.38
C HIS A 255 -4.23 -15.32 -8.66
N PRO A 256 -3.36 -15.08 -7.66
CA PRO A 256 -2.12 -14.36 -7.85
C PRO A 256 -1.21 -15.10 -8.83
N GLY A 257 -0.58 -14.35 -9.72
CA GLY A 257 0.51 -14.86 -10.55
C GLY A 257 1.78 -15.12 -9.71
N PRO A 258 2.89 -15.50 -10.38
CA PRO A 258 4.16 -15.68 -9.68
C PRO A 258 4.63 -14.39 -9.02
N ILE A 259 5.35 -14.54 -7.91
CA ILE A 259 6.12 -13.45 -7.30
C ILE A 259 7.30 -13.18 -8.21
N LEU A 260 7.45 -11.94 -8.68
CA LEU A 260 8.57 -11.55 -9.52
C LEU A 260 9.52 -10.62 -8.79
N VAL A 261 10.81 -10.88 -8.98
CA VAL A 261 11.90 -10.05 -8.51
C VAL A 261 12.67 -9.55 -9.72
N VAL A 262 12.75 -8.23 -9.87
CA VAL A 262 13.23 -7.56 -11.09
C VAL A 262 14.44 -6.71 -10.77
N ASP A 263 15.51 -6.85 -11.54
CA ASP A 263 16.73 -6.05 -11.40
C ASP A 263 16.68 -4.71 -12.16
N ASP A 264 17.76 -3.93 -12.05
CA ASP A 264 17.92 -2.65 -12.74
C ASP A 264 17.93 -2.76 -14.28
N ALA A 265 18.32 -3.92 -14.83
CA ALA A 265 18.29 -4.19 -16.26
C ALA A 265 16.88 -4.56 -16.75
N GLY A 266 15.93 -4.76 -15.83
CA GLY A 266 14.58 -5.24 -16.12
C GLY A 266 14.50 -6.76 -16.25
N ALA A 267 15.56 -7.51 -15.91
CA ALA A 267 15.51 -8.96 -15.88
C ALA A 267 14.67 -9.40 -14.67
N ALA A 268 13.64 -10.19 -14.95
CA ALA A 268 12.74 -10.74 -13.95
C ALA A 268 13.12 -12.19 -13.61
N THR A 269 13.06 -12.53 -12.32
CA THR A 269 13.21 -13.89 -11.80
C THR A 269 11.97 -14.26 -10.98
N THR A 270 11.66 -15.56 -10.94
CA THR A 270 10.58 -16.10 -10.12
C THR A 270 11.20 -16.91 -8.99
N PRO A 271 11.20 -16.40 -7.74
CA PRO A 271 11.72 -17.17 -6.61
C PRO A 271 10.95 -18.46 -6.37
N ASP A 272 11.66 -19.46 -5.82
CA ASP A 272 11.08 -20.73 -5.40
C ASP A 272 10.16 -20.54 -4.18
N VAL A 273 8.91 -20.98 -4.34
CA VAL A 273 7.83 -20.95 -3.35
C VAL A 273 7.44 -22.34 -2.86
N THR A 274 8.23 -23.39 -3.14
CA THR A 274 7.88 -24.79 -2.81
C THR A 274 7.47 -24.98 -1.35
N ASP A 275 8.18 -24.34 -0.42
CA ASP A 275 7.90 -24.43 1.02
C ASP A 275 6.55 -23.77 1.40
N LEU A 276 6.05 -22.82 0.61
CA LEU A 276 4.73 -22.20 0.75
C LEU A 276 3.59 -23.09 0.22
N LEU A 277 3.89 -24.12 -0.56
CA LEU A 277 2.87 -25.03 -1.11
C LEU A 277 2.41 -26.09 -0.10
N GLY A 278 3.10 -26.24 1.04
CA GLY A 278 2.71 -27.18 2.09
C GLY A 278 2.62 -28.64 1.61
N GLY A 279 3.47 -29.03 0.66
CA GLY A 279 3.49 -30.38 0.07
C GLY A 279 2.50 -30.62 -1.09
N LYS A 280 1.82 -29.57 -1.57
CA LYS A 280 0.92 -29.59 -2.73
C LYS A 280 1.61 -29.08 -4.00
N THR A 281 0.95 -29.16 -5.14
CA THR A 281 1.47 -28.59 -6.40
C THR A 281 1.09 -27.11 -6.55
N ALA A 282 1.79 -26.40 -7.45
CA ALA A 282 1.52 -25.00 -7.74
C ALA A 282 0.17 -24.79 -8.47
N GLU A 283 -0.40 -25.84 -9.07
CA GLU A 283 -1.73 -25.81 -9.68
C GLU A 283 -2.86 -25.98 -8.65
N GLU A 284 -2.56 -26.53 -7.47
CA GLU A 284 -3.55 -26.75 -6.40
C GLU A 284 -3.63 -25.58 -5.42
N VAL A 285 -2.60 -24.75 -5.34
CA VAL A 285 -2.40 -23.77 -4.28
C VAL A 285 -2.00 -22.42 -4.83
N ASP A 286 -2.75 -21.40 -4.43
CA ASP A 286 -2.41 -20.01 -4.66
C ASP A 286 -1.50 -19.52 -3.53
N VAL A 287 -0.51 -18.71 -3.88
CA VAL A 287 0.41 -18.05 -2.93
C VAL A 287 0.19 -16.54 -3.05
N ALA A 288 -0.05 -15.86 -1.94
CA ALA A 288 -0.07 -14.40 -1.94
C ALA A 288 0.88 -13.78 -0.93
N VAL A 289 1.41 -12.65 -1.37
CA VAL A 289 2.11 -11.71 -0.54
C VAL A 289 1.10 -10.71 0.04
N LEU A 290 1.11 -10.59 1.36
CA LEU A 290 0.27 -9.65 2.10
C LEU A 290 0.98 -8.31 2.28
N SER A 291 2.30 -8.35 2.46
CA SER A 291 3.19 -7.19 2.51
C SER A 291 4.62 -7.66 2.20
N ALA A 292 5.44 -6.76 1.66
CA ALA A 292 6.86 -7.01 1.41
C ALA A 292 7.69 -5.73 1.56
N TRP A 293 8.91 -5.87 2.07
CA TRP A 293 9.83 -4.76 2.28
C TRP A 293 11.28 -5.20 2.13
N TRP A 294 12.13 -4.23 1.79
CA TRP A 294 13.58 -4.43 1.75
C TRP A 294 14.19 -3.96 3.07
N GLU A 295 15.02 -4.81 3.68
CA GLU A 295 15.90 -4.39 4.76
C GLU A 295 17.09 -3.57 4.22
N PRO A 296 17.74 -2.74 5.06
CA PRO A 296 18.90 -1.95 4.65
C PRO A 296 20.06 -2.77 4.08
N ASP A 297 20.22 -4.03 4.47
CA ASP A 297 21.21 -4.94 3.91
C ASP A 297 20.84 -5.50 2.52
N GLY A 298 19.67 -5.13 2.00
CA GLY A 298 19.20 -5.53 0.69
C GLY A 298 18.49 -6.88 0.66
N ARG A 299 18.19 -7.49 1.81
CA ARG A 299 17.34 -8.69 1.86
C ARG A 299 15.87 -8.30 1.71
N LEU A 300 15.14 -9.07 0.93
CA LEU A 300 13.70 -8.92 0.78
C LEU A 300 12.98 -9.81 1.78
N PHE A 301 12.09 -9.20 2.57
CA PHE A 301 11.18 -9.89 3.47
C PHE A 301 9.76 -9.75 2.97
N ALA A 302 8.94 -10.73 3.30
CA ALA A 302 7.53 -10.72 2.97
C ALA A 302 6.70 -11.47 4.01
N VAL A 303 5.51 -10.97 4.30
CA VAL A 303 4.45 -11.75 4.95
C VAL A 303 3.67 -12.44 3.86
N MET A 304 3.70 -13.77 3.85
CA MET A 304 3.06 -14.58 2.82
C MET A 304 2.17 -15.65 3.42
N GLN A 305 1.14 -16.01 2.67
CA GLN A 305 0.25 -17.13 2.97
C GLN A 305 -0.08 -17.88 1.69
N SER A 306 -0.63 -19.07 1.84
CA SER A 306 -1.12 -19.87 0.72
C SER A 306 -2.46 -20.52 1.03
N TRP A 307 -3.26 -20.76 0.00
CA TRP A 307 -4.59 -21.36 0.13
C TRP A 307 -4.97 -22.17 -1.09
N ILE A 308 -5.91 -23.10 -0.91
CA ILE A 308 -6.64 -23.73 -2.00
C ILE A 308 -7.86 -22.88 -2.28
N CYS A 309 -8.04 -22.46 -3.54
CA CYS A 309 -9.22 -21.75 -3.96
C CYS A 309 -10.44 -22.69 -4.03
N ASP A 310 -11.53 -22.32 -3.36
CA ASP A 310 -12.81 -23.00 -3.49
C ASP A 310 -14.00 -22.00 -3.49
N PRO A 311 -15.21 -22.41 -3.93
CA PRO A 311 -16.37 -21.51 -3.98
C PRO A 311 -16.85 -20.97 -2.62
N SER A 312 -16.43 -21.58 -1.51
CA SER A 312 -16.73 -21.11 -0.15
C SER A 312 -15.68 -20.15 0.39
N GLY A 313 -14.54 -20.02 -0.29
CA GLY A 313 -13.43 -19.14 0.03
C GLY A 313 -12.07 -19.80 -0.23
N GLY A 314 -11.00 -19.17 0.24
CA GLY A 314 -9.69 -19.80 0.28
C GLY A 314 -9.55 -20.67 1.54
N THR A 315 -9.22 -21.96 1.39
CA THR A 315 -8.83 -22.83 2.52
C THR A 315 -7.33 -22.69 2.76
N PRO A 316 -6.86 -22.16 3.92
CA PRO A 316 -5.44 -21.95 4.16
C PRO A 316 -4.63 -23.25 4.13
N VAL A 317 -3.50 -23.25 3.41
CA VAL A 317 -2.52 -24.33 3.38
C VAL A 317 -1.36 -23.98 4.29
N VAL A 318 -0.71 -22.84 4.02
CA VAL A 318 0.25 -22.21 4.92
C VAL A 318 -0.34 -20.89 5.40
N LYS A 319 -0.48 -20.76 6.73
CA LYS A 319 -0.95 -19.52 7.36
C LYS A 319 0.04 -18.39 7.13
N ALA A 320 -0.45 -17.15 7.22
CA ALA A 320 0.39 -15.95 7.17
C ALA A 320 1.62 -16.10 8.08
N SER A 321 2.79 -16.00 7.47
CA SER A 321 4.08 -16.23 8.09
C SER A 321 5.11 -15.25 7.53
N LEU A 322 6.19 -15.00 8.26
CA LEU A 322 7.28 -14.14 7.81
C LEU A 322 8.30 -14.96 7.04
N TRP A 323 8.71 -14.46 5.88
CA TRP A 323 9.66 -15.10 4.98
C TRP A 323 10.74 -14.13 4.53
N ARG A 324 11.91 -14.69 4.22
CA ARG A 324 13.05 -13.98 3.66
C ARG A 324 13.47 -14.63 2.34
N LEU A 325 13.79 -13.80 1.34
CA LEU A 325 14.32 -14.28 0.07
C LEU A 325 15.84 -14.46 0.16
N ASP A 326 16.30 -15.70 0.04
CA ASP A 326 17.73 -16.05 0.03
C ASP A 326 18.07 -16.91 -1.20
N GLY A 327 19.00 -16.43 -2.03
CA GLY A 327 19.51 -17.21 -3.16
C GLY A 327 18.45 -17.66 -4.16
N GLY A 328 17.35 -16.91 -4.30
CA GLY A 328 16.23 -17.26 -5.19
C GLY A 328 15.18 -18.18 -4.57
N LYS A 329 15.25 -18.48 -3.27
CA LYS A 329 14.26 -19.26 -2.53
C LYS A 329 13.71 -18.48 -1.33
N TRP A 330 12.42 -18.63 -1.06
CA TRP A 330 11.81 -18.11 0.17
C TRP A 330 12.05 -19.06 1.34
N LEU A 331 12.65 -18.54 2.42
CA LEU A 331 12.88 -19.25 3.67
C LEU A 331 12.01 -18.67 4.78
N ALA A 332 11.35 -19.54 5.54
CA ALA A 332 10.54 -19.11 6.68
C ALA A 332 11.43 -18.58 7.80
N VAL A 333 11.02 -17.44 8.38
CA VAL A 333 11.68 -16.80 9.53
C VAL A 333 10.86 -17.03 10.80
N GLU A 334 9.53 -16.93 10.71
CA GLU A 334 8.60 -17.07 11.85
C GLU A 334 7.30 -17.74 11.41
N GLN A 335 6.80 -18.71 12.20
CA GLN A 335 5.58 -19.48 11.92
C GLN A 335 4.79 -19.87 13.19
N PRO A 336 3.47 -19.59 13.30
CA PRO A 336 2.75 -18.58 12.52
C PRO A 336 3.28 -17.19 12.90
N ALA A 337 3.39 -16.28 11.95
CA ALA A 337 3.78 -14.93 12.29
C ALA A 337 2.61 -14.20 12.95
N LEU A 338 2.91 -13.29 13.88
CA LEU A 338 2.03 -12.15 14.08
C LEU A 338 1.84 -11.46 12.73
N ARG A 339 0.64 -10.92 12.47
CA ARG A 339 0.31 -10.34 11.15
C ARG A 339 1.36 -9.31 10.71
N LEU A 340 1.97 -8.58 11.65
CA LEU A 340 3.24 -7.89 11.48
C LEU A 340 3.88 -7.59 12.84
N GLU A 341 5.21 -7.78 12.95
CA GLU A 341 6.05 -7.37 14.08
C GLU A 341 7.27 -6.60 13.56
N HIS A 342 7.51 -5.41 14.10
CA HIS A 342 8.63 -4.56 13.72
C HIS A 342 9.29 -3.93 14.94
N ASP A 343 10.59 -4.17 15.11
CA ASP A 343 11.39 -3.50 16.12
C ASP A 343 11.59 -2.03 15.78
N LEU A 344 11.22 -1.14 16.71
CA LEU A 344 11.55 0.29 16.64
C LEU A 344 12.82 0.64 17.43
N ALA A 345 13.07 -0.12 18.50
CA ALA A 345 14.23 -0.05 19.38
C ALA A 345 14.45 -1.40 20.09
N ALA A 346 15.52 -1.52 20.88
CA ALA A 346 15.94 -2.76 21.51
C ALA A 346 14.89 -3.45 22.41
N ASP A 347 13.94 -2.69 22.96
CA ASP A 347 12.87 -3.20 23.83
C ASP A 347 11.48 -2.70 23.42
N THR A 348 11.35 -2.16 22.21
CA THR A 348 10.13 -1.51 21.73
C THR A 348 9.83 -1.98 20.33
N LYS A 349 8.65 -2.54 20.13
CA LYS A 349 8.17 -3.03 18.84
C LYS A 349 6.74 -2.61 18.55
N ILE A 350 6.41 -2.53 17.27
CA ILE A 350 5.05 -2.38 16.81
C ILE A 350 4.52 -3.73 16.38
N VAL A 351 3.33 -4.06 16.86
CA VAL A 351 2.64 -5.31 16.53
C VAL A 351 1.28 -4.99 15.92
N LEU A 352 1.02 -5.58 14.75
CA LEU A 352 -0.31 -5.67 14.18
C LEU A 352 -0.83 -7.09 14.42
N THR A 353 -1.94 -7.19 15.14
CA THR A 353 -2.59 -8.47 15.48
C THR A 353 -3.62 -8.89 14.44
N ASP A 354 -4.10 -10.13 14.55
CA ASP A 354 -5.14 -10.69 13.67
C ASP A 354 -6.50 -9.99 13.81
N ASP A 355 -6.76 -9.31 14.93
CA ASP A 355 -7.96 -8.51 15.16
C ASP A 355 -7.82 -7.05 14.72
N ASP A 356 -6.90 -6.78 13.78
CA ASP A 356 -6.63 -5.47 13.17
C ASP A 356 -6.28 -4.37 14.19
N LYS A 357 -5.68 -4.76 15.33
CA LYS A 357 -5.21 -3.83 16.34
C LYS A 357 -3.73 -3.59 16.19
N LEU A 358 -3.38 -2.31 16.15
CA LEU A 358 -2.01 -1.84 16.18
C LEU A 358 -1.64 -1.51 17.61
N THR A 359 -0.62 -2.16 18.15
CA THR A 359 -0.10 -1.95 19.50
C THR A 359 1.37 -1.58 19.49
N LEU A 360 1.80 -0.81 20.49
CA LEU A 360 3.20 -0.67 20.87
C LEU A 360 3.47 -1.65 22.00
N GLU A 361 4.38 -2.60 21.79
CA GLU A 361 4.84 -3.49 22.84
C GLU A 361 6.19 -3.04 23.37
N THR A 362 6.30 -3.01 24.69
CA THR A 362 7.53 -2.69 25.42
C THR A 362 7.79 -3.75 26.48
N SER A 363 8.97 -3.72 27.09
CA SER A 363 9.28 -4.50 28.30
C SER A 363 8.29 -4.31 29.45
N SER A 364 7.58 -3.16 29.48
CA SER A 364 6.61 -2.80 30.52
C SER A 364 5.16 -3.20 30.20
N GLY A 365 4.86 -3.61 28.97
CA GLY A 365 3.51 -3.99 28.54
C GLY A 365 3.15 -3.52 27.12
N SER A 366 1.88 -3.71 26.76
CA SER A 366 1.33 -3.41 25.44
C SER A 366 0.36 -2.22 25.51
N THR A 367 0.54 -1.25 24.61
CA THR A 367 -0.29 -0.03 24.51
C THR A 367 -1.01 0.00 23.16
N PRO A 368 -2.36 0.09 23.12
CA PRO A 368 -3.08 0.23 21.86
C PRO A 368 -2.83 1.59 21.21
N ILE A 369 -2.52 1.57 19.91
CA ILE A 369 -2.29 2.75 19.07
C ILE A 369 -3.53 3.05 18.23
N ALA A 370 -4.00 2.05 17.48
CA ALA A 370 -5.11 2.18 16.55
C ALA A 370 -5.84 0.83 16.39
N ALA A 371 -7.08 0.89 15.94
CA ALA A 371 -7.89 -0.26 15.59
C ALA A 371 -8.31 -0.18 14.12
N ASP A 372 -8.79 -1.30 13.59
CA ASP A 372 -9.16 -1.45 12.17
C ASP A 372 -7.99 -1.15 11.21
N VAL A 373 -6.75 -1.44 11.65
CA VAL A 373 -5.52 -1.26 10.87
C VAL A 373 -5.32 -2.47 9.98
N LEU A 374 -5.12 -2.23 8.69
CA LEU A 374 -4.95 -3.28 7.68
C LEU A 374 -3.49 -3.53 7.34
N SER A 375 -2.64 -2.51 7.46
CA SER A 375 -1.22 -2.56 7.10
C SER A 375 -0.41 -1.51 7.86
N VAL A 376 0.88 -1.82 8.06
CA VAL A 376 1.88 -0.93 8.67
C VAL A 376 3.17 -1.06 7.88
N VAL A 377 3.83 0.05 7.61
CA VAL A 377 5.08 0.09 6.83
C VAL A 377 6.06 1.06 7.49
N LEU A 378 7.30 0.61 7.69
CA LEU A 378 8.40 1.45 8.16
C LEU A 378 9.01 2.27 7.02
N PRO A 379 9.54 3.48 7.29
CA PRO A 379 10.30 4.22 6.30
C PRO A 379 11.57 3.45 5.91
N PRO A 380 12.08 3.61 4.67
CA PRO A 380 13.35 3.04 4.27
C PRO A 380 14.47 3.55 5.18
N VAL A 381 15.35 2.63 5.59
CA VAL A 381 16.57 2.99 6.31
C VAL A 381 17.58 3.48 5.27
N VAL A 382 17.86 4.78 5.28
CA VAL A 382 18.93 5.35 4.45
C VAL A 382 20.25 5.14 5.18
N PRO A 383 21.23 4.43 4.59
CA PRO A 383 22.54 4.22 5.20
C PRO A 383 23.36 5.50 5.37
#